data_AF-E6PZJ9-F1
#
_entry.id   AF-E6PZJ9-F1
#
_cell.length_a   1.000
_cell.length_b   1.000
_cell.length_c   1.000
_cell.angle_alpha   90.00
_cell.angle_beta   90.00
_cell.angle_gamma   90.00
#
_symmetry.space_group_name_H-M   'P 1'
#
loop_
_entity.id
_entity.type
_entity.pdbx_description
1 polymer ?
#
loop_
_entity_poly.entity_id
_entity_poly.type
_entity_poly.pdbx_seq_one_letter_code
_entity_poly.pdbx_strand_id
1 'polypeptide(L)'
;MLDQFPASVRLFFERALSHSQLAENPAQCSSDPEWNDRSFCDVMLSSDDLAASAQRHAAALGFHTVLDNHCDDWNYADATQYLLNGLDGLRRGHPRCCLISVGEVTVQLSATPGAGGRNQQFALACAQHLQNSDQPIVVLSAGSDGIDGNTEAAGAMADPTTFARARALGLDPDNALNECNAYPIFTALGDTIFTGPTGNNLRDLRLLLSVEA
;
A
#
# COMPACT_ATOMS: atom_id res chain seq x y z
N MET A 1 32.15 -5.65 18.89
CA MET A 1 31.49 -5.56 17.57
C MET A 1 32.51 -5.31 16.47
N LEU A 2 33.43 -4.35 16.63
CA LEU A 2 34.49 -4.06 15.65
C LEU A 2 35.37 -5.27 15.28
N ASP A 3 35.67 -6.18 16.22
CA ASP A 3 36.47 -7.38 15.95
C ASP A 3 35.80 -8.42 15.05
N GLN A 4 34.49 -8.27 14.80
CA GLN A 4 33.76 -9.13 13.85
C GLN A 4 33.83 -8.57 12.42
N PHE A 5 34.34 -7.35 12.25
CA PHE A 5 34.46 -6.73 10.92
C PHE A 5 35.72 -7.21 10.20
N PRO A 6 35.69 -7.28 8.85
CA PRO A 6 36.89 -7.42 8.05
C PRO A 6 37.93 -6.36 8.44
N ALA A 7 39.21 -6.74 8.42
CA ALA A 7 40.29 -5.90 8.94
C ALA A 7 40.30 -4.48 8.34
N SER A 8 39.98 -4.33 7.05
CA SER A 8 39.91 -3.01 6.38
C SER A 8 38.79 -2.12 6.92
N VAL A 9 37.61 -2.70 7.20
CA VAL A 9 36.45 -1.98 7.75
C VAL A 9 36.70 -1.63 9.21
N ARG A 10 37.26 -2.57 9.99
CA ARG A 10 37.69 -2.29 11.35
C ARG A 10 38.70 -1.16 11.41
N LEU A 11 39.75 -1.21 10.59
CA LEU A 11 40.76 -0.16 10.50
C LEU A 11 40.17 1.19 10.07
N PHE A 12 39.16 1.20 9.18
CA PHE A 12 38.44 2.41 8.83
C PHE A 12 37.77 3.04 10.05
N PHE A 13 37.01 2.27 10.84
CA PHE A 13 36.34 2.79 12.03
C PHE A 13 37.30 3.11 13.18
N GLU A 14 38.36 2.33 13.39
CA GLU A 14 39.39 2.64 14.38
C GLU A 14 40.12 3.95 14.05
N ARG A 15 40.35 4.23 12.76
CA ARG A 15 40.89 5.51 12.29
C ARG A 15 39.87 6.64 12.40
N ALA A 16 38.61 6.37 12.06
CA ALA A 16 37.48 7.30 12.21
C ALA A 16 37.28 7.76 13.65
N LEU A 17 37.35 6.84 14.59
CA LEU A 17 37.10 7.09 16.01
C LEU A 17 38.31 7.73 16.71
N SER A 18 39.51 7.60 16.15
CA SER A 18 40.76 8.19 16.70
C SER A 18 41.09 9.58 16.15
N HIS A 19 40.56 9.95 14.98
CA HIS A 19 40.75 11.26 14.37
C HIS A 19 39.41 11.97 14.20
N SER A 20 39.24 13.16 14.80
CA SER A 20 38.08 14.04 14.62
C SER A 20 37.95 14.65 13.22
N GLN A 21 38.58 14.05 12.20
CA GLN A 21 38.82 14.64 10.88
C GLN A 21 38.29 13.79 9.70
N LEU A 22 37.56 12.70 9.94
CA LEU A 22 36.79 12.16 8.82
C LEU A 22 35.68 13.16 8.49
N ALA A 23 35.61 13.54 7.21
CA ALA A 23 34.49 14.29 6.70
C ALA A 23 33.22 13.51 7.04
N GLU A 24 32.41 14.07 7.93
CA GLU A 24 31.12 13.50 8.27
C GLU A 24 30.21 13.45 7.04
N ASN A 25 29.18 12.62 7.09
CA ASN A 25 28.18 12.59 6.03
C ASN A 25 27.68 14.03 5.79
N PRO A 26 27.62 14.52 4.53
CA PRO A 26 27.13 15.86 4.20
C PRO A 26 25.75 16.22 4.76
N ALA A 27 25.02 15.28 5.39
CA ALA A 27 23.87 15.58 6.24
C ALA A 27 24.17 16.64 7.33
N GLN A 28 25.38 16.70 7.88
CA GLN A 28 25.81 17.78 8.79
C GLN A 28 26.12 19.10 8.08
N CYS A 29 26.21 19.10 6.75
CA CYS A 29 26.35 20.27 5.87
C CYS A 29 24.99 20.78 5.36
N SER A 30 23.85 20.30 5.87
CA SER A 30 22.54 20.87 5.50
C SER A 30 22.35 22.33 5.94
N SER A 31 23.15 22.79 6.91
CA SER A 31 23.31 24.20 7.29
C SER A 31 24.47 24.92 6.57
N ASP A 32 25.21 24.22 5.69
CA ASP A 32 26.29 24.79 4.89
C ASP A 32 25.69 25.52 3.66
N PRO A 33 25.82 26.85 3.59
CA PRO A 33 25.30 27.63 2.47
C PRO A 33 25.90 27.20 1.12
N GLU A 34 27.16 26.73 1.07
CA GLU A 34 27.79 26.35 -0.19
C GLU A 34 27.21 25.07 -0.80
N TRP A 35 26.76 24.13 0.04
CA TRP A 35 26.10 22.91 -0.42
C TRP A 35 24.71 23.20 -0.99
N ASN A 36 23.94 24.02 -0.29
CA ASN A 36 22.58 24.40 -0.67
C ASN A 36 22.55 25.32 -1.90
N ASP A 37 23.55 26.18 -2.09
CA ASP A 37 23.64 27.09 -3.25
C ASP A 37 24.11 26.40 -4.55
N ARG A 38 24.67 25.19 -4.47
CA ARG A 38 25.26 24.47 -5.62
C ARG A 38 24.58 23.15 -5.96
N SER A 39 23.66 22.70 -5.12
CA SER A 39 22.97 21.42 -5.29
C SER A 39 21.46 21.65 -5.27
N PHE A 40 20.77 21.18 -6.31
CA PHE A 40 19.32 21.16 -6.37
C PHE A 40 18.85 19.72 -6.46
N CYS A 41 17.74 19.41 -5.79
CA CYS A 41 17.11 18.12 -5.83
C CYS A 41 15.61 18.36 -6.04
N ASP A 42 15.13 18.01 -7.23
CA ASP A 42 13.71 18.07 -7.55
C ASP A 42 13.13 16.66 -7.54
N VAL A 43 12.05 16.49 -6.79
CA VAL A 43 11.27 15.25 -6.81
C VAL A 43 10.42 15.26 -8.08
N MET A 44 10.79 14.45 -9.07
CA MET A 44 10.07 14.38 -10.34
C MET A 44 8.81 13.50 -10.29
N LEU A 45 8.78 12.54 -9.37
CA LEU A 45 7.69 11.58 -9.21
C LEU A 45 7.68 11.02 -7.79
N SER A 46 6.54 11.08 -7.12
CA SER A 46 6.32 10.53 -5.78
C SER A 46 4.95 9.86 -5.63
N SER A 47 4.69 9.30 -4.44
CA SER A 47 3.36 8.85 -4.03
C SER A 47 2.30 9.95 -4.10
N ASP A 48 2.69 11.22 -3.95
CA ASP A 48 1.77 12.36 -4.02
C ASP A 48 1.27 12.57 -5.46
N ASP A 49 2.13 12.35 -6.46
CA ASP A 49 1.74 12.41 -7.87
C ASP A 49 0.75 11.29 -8.22
N LEU A 50 0.98 10.09 -7.67
CA LEU A 50 0.06 8.96 -7.81
C LEU A 50 -1.32 9.28 -7.20
N ALA A 51 -1.33 9.81 -5.97
CA ALA A 51 -2.53 10.23 -5.27
C ALA A 51 -3.28 11.32 -6.04
N ALA A 52 -2.58 12.38 -6.46
CA ALA A 52 -3.16 13.49 -7.21
C ALA A 52 -3.69 13.06 -8.58
N SER A 53 -3.03 12.11 -9.25
CA SER A 53 -3.52 11.52 -10.50
C SER A 53 -4.82 10.76 -10.29
N ALA A 54 -4.88 9.87 -9.31
CA ALA A 54 -6.09 9.14 -8.95
C ALA A 54 -7.24 10.07 -8.56
N GLN A 55 -6.95 11.09 -7.74
CA GLN A 55 -7.93 12.08 -7.30
C GLN A 55 -8.50 12.89 -8.46
N ARG A 56 -7.66 13.43 -9.34
CA ARG A 56 -8.13 14.16 -10.54
C ARG A 56 -8.98 13.28 -11.43
N HIS A 57 -8.60 12.02 -11.62
CA HIS A 57 -9.36 11.09 -12.45
C HIS A 57 -10.73 10.77 -11.85
N ALA A 58 -10.79 10.43 -10.56
CA ALA A 58 -12.05 10.16 -9.86
C ALA A 58 -12.97 11.39 -9.83
N ALA A 59 -12.42 12.59 -9.60
CA ALA A 59 -13.19 13.83 -9.63
C ALA A 59 -13.75 14.13 -11.03
N ALA A 60 -12.98 13.87 -12.10
CA ALA A 60 -13.44 14.01 -13.48
C ALA A 60 -14.59 13.03 -13.82
N LEU A 61 -14.67 11.90 -13.13
CA LEU A 61 -15.78 10.94 -13.21
C LEU A 61 -16.97 11.30 -12.30
N GLY A 62 -16.94 12.46 -11.65
CA GLY A 62 -18.04 12.98 -10.84
C GLY A 62 -18.10 12.45 -9.40
N PHE A 63 -17.04 11.84 -8.89
CA PHE A 63 -16.96 11.45 -7.48
C PHE A 63 -16.54 12.62 -6.61
N HIS A 64 -17.13 12.74 -5.42
CA HIS A 64 -16.52 13.50 -4.35
C HIS A 64 -15.29 12.74 -3.82
N THR A 65 -14.11 13.34 -3.94
CA THR A 65 -12.85 12.66 -3.62
C THR A 65 -12.24 13.16 -2.33
N VAL A 66 -11.77 12.24 -1.48
CA VAL A 66 -10.96 12.55 -0.29
C VAL A 66 -9.68 11.74 -0.34
N LEU A 67 -8.54 12.39 -0.07
CA LEU A 67 -7.25 11.73 0.09
C LEU A 67 -6.95 11.58 1.58
N ASP A 68 -6.64 10.36 2.02
CA ASP A 68 -6.33 10.03 3.39
C ASP A 68 -5.20 8.98 3.47
N ASN A 69 -4.02 9.46 3.84
CA ASN A 69 -2.81 8.64 3.97
C ASN A 69 -2.43 8.40 5.44
N HIS A 70 -3.32 8.63 6.42
CA HIS A 70 -2.97 8.49 7.84
C HIS A 70 -2.58 7.06 8.24
N CYS A 71 -3.12 6.05 7.55
CA CYS A 71 -2.87 4.64 7.82
C CYS A 71 -1.61 4.10 7.13
N ASP A 72 -0.69 4.97 6.73
CA ASP A 72 0.59 4.57 6.16
C ASP A 72 1.46 3.82 7.19
N ASP A 73 2.11 2.74 6.75
CA ASP A 73 2.87 1.78 7.56
C ASP A 73 2.07 1.05 8.66
N TRP A 74 0.73 1.17 8.68
CA TRP A 74 -0.11 0.47 9.65
C TRP A 74 -0.28 -1.01 9.31
N ASN A 75 -0.75 -1.80 10.28
CA ASN A 75 -1.24 -3.15 9.99
C ASN A 75 -2.44 -3.08 9.02
N TYR A 76 -2.50 -3.99 8.05
CA TYR A 76 -3.55 -4.01 7.04
C TYR A 76 -4.98 -4.06 7.62
N ALA A 77 -5.18 -4.74 8.76
CA ALA A 77 -6.49 -4.88 9.40
C ALA A 77 -6.94 -3.55 10.02
N ASP A 78 -6.04 -2.86 10.72
CA ASP A 78 -6.32 -1.54 11.30
C ASP A 78 -6.59 -0.50 10.20
N ALA A 79 -5.79 -0.52 9.13
CA ALA A 79 -5.99 0.33 7.96
C ALA A 79 -7.34 0.05 7.27
N THR A 80 -7.73 -1.23 7.15
CA THR A 80 -9.02 -1.64 6.59
C THR A 80 -10.17 -1.03 7.39
N GLN A 81 -10.16 -1.19 8.71
CA GLN A 81 -11.19 -0.65 9.58
C GLN A 81 -11.24 0.88 9.52
N TYR A 82 -10.07 1.54 9.55
CA TYR A 82 -9.96 2.99 9.48
C TYR A 82 -10.57 3.55 8.18
N LEU A 83 -10.16 3.03 7.03
CA LEU A 83 -10.60 3.53 5.73
C LEU A 83 -12.08 3.23 5.47
N LEU A 84 -12.59 2.06 5.86
CA LEU A 84 -14.02 1.76 5.73
C LEU A 84 -14.89 2.69 6.61
N ASN A 85 -14.45 2.98 7.84
CA ASN A 85 -15.12 3.96 8.69
C ASN A 85 -15.09 5.37 8.08
N GLY A 86 -13.98 5.76 7.46
CA GLY A 86 -13.85 7.02 6.73
C GLY A 86 -14.85 7.09 5.57
N LEU A 87 -14.93 6.04 4.75
CA LEU A 87 -15.89 5.94 3.65
C LEU A 87 -17.35 6.05 4.15
N ASP A 88 -17.67 5.37 5.25
CA ASP A 88 -18.98 5.44 5.90
C ASP A 88 -19.36 6.85 6.36
N GLY A 89 -18.38 7.63 6.82
CA GLY A 89 -18.57 9.04 7.13
C GLY A 89 -18.87 9.87 5.87
N LEU A 90 -18.08 9.67 4.81
CA LEU A 90 -18.19 10.44 3.56
C LEU A 90 -19.51 10.21 2.84
N ARG A 91 -20.00 8.96 2.78
CA ARG A 91 -21.23 8.63 2.05
C ARG A 91 -22.50 9.26 2.64
N ARG A 92 -22.47 9.72 3.89
CA ARG A 92 -23.61 10.42 4.51
C ARG A 92 -23.89 11.79 3.87
N GLY A 93 -22.87 12.42 3.28
CA GLY A 93 -22.98 13.73 2.64
C GLY A 93 -22.81 13.71 1.12
N HIS A 94 -22.32 12.59 0.57
CA HIS A 94 -21.92 12.48 -0.83
C HIS A 94 -22.43 11.18 -1.45
N PRO A 95 -23.46 11.22 -2.32
CA PRO A 95 -24.02 10.04 -2.98
C PRO A 95 -23.02 9.25 -3.83
N ARG A 96 -21.98 9.92 -4.34
CA ARG A 96 -20.87 9.30 -5.06
C ARG A 96 -19.58 9.79 -4.46
N CYS A 97 -18.85 8.92 -3.77
CA CYS A 97 -17.58 9.29 -3.14
C CYS A 97 -16.47 8.28 -3.44
N CYS A 98 -15.24 8.79 -3.41
CA CYS A 98 -14.02 8.04 -3.58
C CYS A 98 -13.06 8.44 -2.46
N LEU A 99 -12.81 7.53 -1.52
CA LEU A 99 -11.74 7.66 -0.55
C LEU A 99 -10.47 7.04 -1.16
N ILE A 100 -9.41 7.83 -1.20
CA ILE A 100 -8.13 7.49 -1.81
C ILE A 100 -7.10 7.43 -0.70
N SER A 101 -6.27 6.41 -0.71
CA SER A 101 -5.15 6.27 0.22
C SER A 101 -3.92 5.77 -0.53
N VAL A 102 -2.78 6.40 -0.31
CA VAL A 102 -1.48 5.99 -0.86
C VAL A 102 -0.50 5.81 0.29
N GLY A 103 0.29 4.73 0.23
CA GLY A 103 1.26 4.36 1.27
C GLY A 103 1.55 2.87 1.21
N GLU A 104 2.00 2.26 2.30
CA GLU A 104 2.17 0.80 2.39
C GLU A 104 1.57 0.29 3.68
N VAL A 105 0.70 -0.72 3.59
CA VAL A 105 0.26 -1.44 4.79
C VAL A 105 1.21 -2.61 5.05
N THR A 106 1.27 -3.04 6.30
CA THR A 106 2.05 -4.19 6.73
C THR A 106 1.17 -5.41 6.94
N VAL A 107 1.72 -6.59 6.63
CA VAL A 107 1.11 -7.89 6.89
C VAL A 107 2.09 -8.72 7.70
N GLN A 108 1.62 -9.29 8.80
CA GLN A 108 2.40 -10.23 9.57
C GLN A 108 2.25 -11.63 8.97
N LEU A 109 3.34 -12.12 8.38
CA LEU A 109 3.36 -13.44 7.76
C LEU A 109 3.58 -14.53 8.81
N SER A 110 2.97 -15.70 8.59
CA SER A 110 3.31 -16.93 9.30
C SER A 110 4.66 -17.47 8.82
N ALA A 111 5.16 -18.56 9.42
CA ALA A 111 6.40 -19.20 8.96
C ALA A 111 6.31 -19.75 7.53
N THR A 112 5.09 -20.05 7.07
CA THR A 112 4.79 -20.58 5.73
C THR A 112 3.54 -19.88 5.20
N PRO A 113 3.66 -18.63 4.74
CA PRO A 113 2.52 -17.90 4.21
C PRO A 113 2.07 -18.50 2.87
N GLY A 114 0.80 -18.33 2.54
CA GLY A 114 0.25 -18.68 1.25
C GLY A 114 0.70 -17.76 0.12
N ALA A 115 -0.04 -17.80 -0.99
CA ALA A 115 0.17 -16.91 -2.13
C ALA A 115 -0.63 -15.61 -1.98
N GLY A 116 0.04 -14.48 -2.10
CA GLY A 116 -0.57 -13.15 -2.06
C GLY A 116 0.43 -12.08 -1.64
N GLY A 117 -0.11 -10.90 -1.36
CA GLY A 117 0.63 -9.77 -0.81
C GLY A 117 -0.27 -8.85 -0.02
N ARG A 118 0.29 -7.73 0.43
CA ARG A 118 -0.39 -6.77 1.30
C ARG A 118 -1.62 -6.15 0.68
N ASN A 119 -1.61 -5.94 -0.64
CA ASN A 119 -2.75 -5.34 -1.35
C ASN A 119 -3.91 -6.33 -1.44
N GLN A 120 -3.63 -7.57 -1.81
CA GLN A 120 -4.65 -8.62 -1.82
C GLN A 120 -5.17 -8.92 -0.41
N GLN A 121 -4.28 -8.95 0.58
CA GLN A 121 -4.67 -9.15 1.98
C GLN A 121 -5.62 -8.02 2.46
N PHE A 122 -5.29 -6.76 2.16
CA PHE A 122 -6.14 -5.61 2.46
C PHE A 122 -7.50 -5.68 1.74
N ALA A 123 -7.50 -6.00 0.44
CA ALA A 123 -8.75 -6.12 -0.33
C ALA A 123 -9.65 -7.23 0.24
N LEU A 124 -9.09 -8.38 0.61
CA LEU A 124 -9.86 -9.49 1.18
C LEU A 124 -10.39 -9.15 2.57
N ALA A 125 -9.62 -8.42 3.38
CA ALA A 125 -10.07 -7.92 4.67
C ALA A 125 -11.26 -6.95 4.50
N CYS A 126 -11.18 -6.04 3.52
CA CYS A 126 -12.30 -5.16 3.19
C CYS A 126 -13.55 -5.95 2.81
N ALA A 127 -13.41 -6.98 1.96
CA ALA A 127 -14.52 -7.86 1.61
C ALA A 127 -15.13 -8.57 2.83
N GLN A 128 -14.31 -8.99 3.81
CA GLN A 128 -14.80 -9.63 5.03
C GLN A 128 -15.71 -8.68 5.83
N HIS A 129 -15.32 -7.42 5.96
CA HIS A 129 -16.12 -6.39 6.62
C HIS A 129 -17.39 -6.03 5.84
N LEU A 130 -17.34 -6.11 4.51
CA LEU A 130 -18.44 -5.74 3.62
C LEU A 130 -19.43 -6.89 3.34
N GLN A 131 -19.14 -8.14 3.69
CA GLN A 131 -19.87 -9.33 3.19
C GLN A 131 -21.39 -9.37 3.46
N ASN A 132 -21.90 -8.52 4.36
CA ASN A 132 -23.33 -8.39 4.69
C ASN A 132 -23.89 -7.00 4.39
N SER A 133 -23.17 -6.20 3.60
CA SER A 133 -23.58 -4.86 3.19
C SER A 133 -24.32 -4.93 1.86
N ASP A 134 -25.50 -4.34 1.78
CA ASP A 134 -26.22 -4.14 0.51
C ASP A 134 -25.75 -2.88 -0.23
N GLN A 135 -24.73 -2.19 0.29
CA GLN A 135 -24.24 -0.93 -0.28
C GLN A 135 -23.33 -1.21 -1.48
N PRO A 136 -23.46 -0.45 -2.59
CA PRO A 136 -22.61 -0.63 -3.77
C PRO A 136 -21.23 0.01 -3.52
N ILE A 137 -20.40 -0.72 -2.77
CA ILE A 137 -19.03 -0.35 -2.43
C ILE A 137 -18.07 -1.24 -3.22
N VAL A 138 -17.04 -0.64 -3.80
CA VAL A 138 -15.92 -1.36 -4.44
C VAL A 138 -14.62 -0.85 -3.86
N VAL A 139 -13.74 -1.78 -3.51
CA VAL A 139 -12.40 -1.52 -3.03
C VAL A 139 -11.40 -2.04 -4.05
N LEU A 140 -10.37 -1.24 -4.33
CA LEU A 140 -9.19 -1.64 -5.08
C LEU A 140 -7.97 -1.37 -4.21
N SER A 141 -7.02 -2.31 -4.17
CA SER A 141 -5.68 -2.09 -3.64
C SER A 141 -4.68 -2.66 -4.62
N ALA A 142 -3.66 -1.88 -5.00
CA ALA A 142 -2.62 -2.33 -5.91
C ALA A 142 -1.28 -1.65 -5.67
N GLY A 143 -0.20 -2.43 -5.75
CA GLY A 143 1.17 -1.95 -5.81
C GLY A 143 1.43 -1.26 -7.15
N SER A 144 1.98 -0.04 -7.09
CA SER A 144 2.28 0.74 -8.30
C SER A 144 3.42 0.17 -9.13
N ASP A 145 4.23 -0.74 -8.58
CA ASP A 145 5.25 -1.52 -9.29
C ASP A 145 4.69 -2.68 -10.11
N GLY A 146 3.43 -3.03 -9.88
CA GLY A 146 2.71 -4.09 -10.56
C GLY A 146 2.90 -5.47 -9.94
N ILE A 147 3.46 -5.55 -8.73
CA ILE A 147 3.72 -6.81 -8.01
C ILE A 147 3.20 -6.69 -6.57
N ASP A 148 2.55 -7.75 -6.09
CA ASP A 148 2.02 -7.85 -4.73
C ASP A 148 2.47 -9.16 -4.10
N GLY A 149 3.42 -9.01 -3.17
CA GLY A 149 4.02 -10.10 -2.41
C GLY A 149 4.75 -11.11 -3.30
N ASN A 150 4.39 -12.39 -3.18
CA ASN A 150 5.03 -13.49 -3.89
C ASN A 150 4.29 -13.93 -5.18
N THR A 151 3.53 -13.01 -5.79
CA THR A 151 2.64 -13.30 -6.94
C THR A 151 2.89 -12.37 -8.12
N GLU A 152 2.32 -12.69 -9.28
CA GLU A 152 2.36 -11.83 -10.49
C GLU A 152 1.28 -10.74 -10.49
N ALA A 153 0.40 -10.73 -9.49
CA ALA A 153 -0.64 -9.71 -9.35
C ALA A 153 -0.05 -8.40 -8.86
N ALA A 154 -0.63 -7.27 -9.29
CA ALA A 154 -0.39 -5.98 -8.65
C ALA A 154 -1.24 -5.82 -7.38
N GLY A 155 -2.34 -6.57 -7.27
CA GLY A 155 -3.31 -6.42 -6.19
C GLY A 155 -4.64 -7.06 -6.54
N ALA A 156 -5.73 -6.57 -5.97
CA ALA A 156 -7.07 -7.09 -6.23
C ALA A 156 -8.16 -6.03 -6.05
N MET A 157 -9.34 -6.35 -6.60
CA MET A 157 -10.59 -5.66 -6.32
C MET A 157 -11.48 -6.51 -5.41
N ALA A 158 -12.27 -5.85 -4.58
CA ALA A 158 -13.17 -6.48 -3.64
C ALA A 158 -14.48 -5.69 -3.53
N ASP A 159 -15.56 -6.41 -3.25
CA ASP A 159 -16.91 -5.87 -3.07
C ASP A 159 -17.67 -6.71 -2.02
N PRO A 160 -18.88 -6.30 -1.59
CA PRO A 160 -19.69 -7.07 -0.63
C PRO A 160 -19.98 -8.52 -1.06
N THR A 161 -19.92 -8.84 -2.35
CA THR A 161 -20.26 -10.17 -2.87
C THR A 161 -19.07 -11.13 -2.88
N THR A 162 -17.85 -10.61 -2.74
CA THR A 162 -16.59 -11.35 -2.88
C THR A 162 -16.55 -12.63 -2.02
N PHE A 163 -16.93 -12.53 -0.74
CA PHE A 163 -16.98 -13.69 0.16
C PHE A 163 -18.02 -14.73 -0.25
N ALA A 164 -19.21 -14.30 -0.66
CA ALA A 164 -20.27 -15.19 -1.12
C ALA A 164 -19.87 -15.90 -2.42
N ARG A 165 -19.27 -15.17 -3.38
CA ARG A 165 -18.75 -15.73 -4.63
C ARG A 165 -17.64 -16.76 -4.36
N ALA A 166 -16.71 -16.47 -3.45
CA ALA A 166 -15.63 -17.40 -3.08
C ALA A 166 -16.17 -18.70 -2.48
N ARG A 167 -17.09 -18.59 -1.50
CA ARG A 167 -17.73 -19.76 -0.86
C ARG A 167 -18.55 -20.58 -1.86
N ALA A 168 -19.19 -19.94 -2.84
CA ALA A 168 -19.93 -20.64 -3.90
C ALA A 168 -19.01 -21.49 -4.81
N LEU A 169 -17.72 -21.16 -4.90
CA LEU A 169 -16.70 -21.95 -5.59
C LEU A 169 -16.03 -23.00 -4.68
N GLY A 170 -16.50 -23.18 -3.44
CA GLY A 170 -15.91 -24.10 -2.47
C GLY A 170 -14.59 -23.60 -1.87
N LEU A 171 -14.30 -22.31 -1.97
CA LEU A 171 -13.12 -21.69 -1.36
C LEU A 171 -13.43 -21.17 0.05
N ASP A 172 -12.39 -21.09 0.89
CA ASP A 172 -12.48 -20.58 2.25
C ASP A 172 -11.77 -19.23 2.38
N PRO A 173 -12.48 -18.09 2.20
CA PRO A 173 -11.88 -16.77 2.29
C PRO A 173 -11.45 -16.41 3.72
N ASP A 174 -12.05 -17.00 4.76
CA ASP A 174 -11.66 -16.77 6.14
C ASP A 174 -10.32 -17.45 6.44
N ASN A 175 -10.14 -18.70 5.99
CA ASN A 175 -8.84 -19.37 6.07
C ASN A 175 -7.78 -18.67 5.21
N ALA A 176 -8.14 -18.20 4.01
CA ALA A 176 -7.24 -17.45 3.15
C ALA A 176 -6.69 -16.17 3.82
N LEU A 177 -7.51 -15.44 4.58
CA LEU A 177 -7.02 -14.31 5.38
C LEU A 177 -6.03 -14.74 6.45
N ASN A 178 -6.33 -15.81 7.19
CA ASN A 178 -5.46 -16.30 8.27
C ASN A 178 -4.11 -16.80 7.75
N GLU A 179 -4.08 -17.40 6.56
CA GLU A 179 -2.87 -17.97 5.95
C GLU A 179 -2.12 -16.99 5.04
N CYS A 180 -2.59 -15.75 4.90
CA CYS A 180 -2.08 -14.78 3.91
C CYS A 180 -2.07 -15.37 2.48
N ASN A 181 -3.17 -16.04 2.12
CA ASN A 181 -3.34 -16.82 0.89
C ASN A 181 -4.48 -16.25 0.02
N ALA A 182 -4.52 -14.94 -0.15
CA ALA A 182 -5.60 -14.24 -0.84
C ALA A 182 -5.57 -14.41 -2.38
N TYR A 183 -4.41 -14.69 -2.98
CA TYR A 183 -4.26 -14.75 -4.44
C TYR A 183 -5.11 -15.82 -5.13
N PRO A 184 -5.20 -17.07 -4.64
CA PRO A 184 -6.08 -18.08 -5.21
C PRO A 184 -7.56 -17.67 -5.16
N ILE A 185 -7.99 -16.93 -4.13
CA ILE A 185 -9.36 -16.43 -4.01
C ILE A 185 -9.67 -15.48 -5.15
N PHE A 186 -8.92 -14.38 -5.26
CA PHE A 186 -9.18 -13.37 -6.29
C PHE A 186 -8.98 -13.89 -7.70
N THR A 187 -8.03 -14.81 -7.90
CA THR A 187 -7.78 -15.42 -9.22
C THR A 187 -8.96 -16.28 -9.65
N ALA A 188 -9.52 -17.08 -8.74
CA ALA A 188 -10.70 -17.89 -9.03
C ALA A 188 -11.95 -17.04 -9.31
N LEU A 189 -12.04 -15.86 -8.69
CA LEU A 189 -13.13 -14.91 -8.90
C LEU A 189 -12.98 -14.06 -10.17
N GLY A 190 -11.76 -13.95 -10.71
CA GLY A 190 -11.44 -13.02 -11.79
C GLY A 190 -11.26 -11.56 -11.32
N ASP A 191 -11.05 -11.36 -10.02
CA ASP A 191 -10.98 -10.04 -9.38
C ASP A 191 -9.52 -9.59 -9.12
N THR A 192 -8.54 -10.39 -9.52
CA THR A 192 -7.11 -10.06 -9.45
C THR A 192 -6.75 -8.95 -10.43
N ILE A 193 -5.90 -8.01 -10.02
CA ILE A 193 -5.39 -6.94 -10.87
C ILE A 193 -4.02 -7.36 -11.41
N PHE A 194 -3.92 -7.46 -12.73
CA PHE A 194 -2.66 -7.67 -13.44
C PHE A 194 -2.33 -6.45 -14.27
N THR A 195 -1.28 -5.71 -13.87
CA THR A 195 -0.70 -4.63 -14.68
C THR A 195 0.53 -5.09 -15.45
N GLY A 196 1.19 -6.15 -14.97
CA GLY A 196 2.59 -6.41 -15.28
C GLY A 196 3.52 -5.38 -14.61
N PRO A 197 4.85 -5.55 -14.74
CA PRO A 197 5.82 -4.62 -14.19
C PRO A 197 5.66 -3.24 -14.84
N THR A 198 5.40 -2.22 -14.02
CA THR A 198 5.13 -0.85 -14.51
C THR A 198 6.40 -0.02 -14.73
N GLY A 199 7.53 -0.49 -14.17
CA GLY A 199 8.82 0.18 -14.23
C GLY A 199 8.98 1.34 -13.24
N ASN A 200 8.04 1.55 -12.31
CA ASN A 200 8.13 2.54 -11.24
C ASN A 200 7.71 1.91 -9.91
N ASN A 201 8.06 2.51 -8.78
CA ASN A 201 7.51 2.13 -7.47
C ASN A 201 7.25 3.39 -6.65
N LEU A 202 5.97 3.72 -6.54
CA LEU A 202 5.42 4.85 -5.79
C LEU A 202 4.51 4.36 -4.64
N ARG A 203 4.79 3.15 -4.13
CA ARG A 203 4.04 2.47 -3.06
C ARG A 203 2.68 1.92 -3.54
N ASP A 204 1.76 1.64 -2.64
CA ASP A 204 0.45 1.09 -2.96
C ASP A 204 -0.62 2.19 -3.11
N LEU A 205 -1.53 2.01 -4.07
CA LEU A 205 -2.75 2.79 -4.24
C LEU A 205 -3.96 1.99 -3.74
N ARG A 206 -4.73 2.59 -2.84
CA ARG A 206 -6.00 2.09 -2.34
C ARG A 206 -7.13 3.04 -2.75
N LEU A 207 -8.17 2.51 -3.38
CA LEU A 207 -9.37 3.25 -3.77
C LEU A 207 -10.58 2.57 -3.16
N LEU A 208 -11.37 3.33 -2.40
CA LEU A 208 -12.65 2.88 -1.86
C LEU A 208 -13.73 3.75 -2.50
N LEU A 209 -14.52 3.14 -3.38
CA LEU A 209 -15.61 3.77 -4.11
C LEU A 209 -16.94 3.40 -3.50
N SER A 210 -17.83 4.38 -3.37
CA SER A 210 -19.23 4.17 -3.05
C SER A 210 -20.09 5.00 -3.98
N VAL A 211 -21.18 4.40 -4.46
CA VAL A 211 -22.25 5.09 -5.19
C VAL A 211 -23.57 4.92 -4.44
N GLU A 212 -24.58 5.70 -4.81
CA GLU A 212 -25.95 5.47 -4.34
C GLU A 212 -26.51 4.22 -5.04
N ALA A 213 -27.27 3.42 -4.29
CA ALA A 213 -27.91 2.20 -4.79
C ALA A 213 -29.09 2.51 -5.71
#